data_AF-A0A2W2CQG4-F1
#
_entry.id   AF-A0A2W2CQG4-F1
#
_cell.length_a   1.000
_cell.length_b   1.000
_cell.length_c   1.000
_cell.angle_alpha   90.00
_cell.angle_beta   90.00
_cell.angle_gamma   90.00
#
_symmetry.space_group_name_H-M   'P 1'
#
loop_
_entity.id
_entity.type
_entity.pdbx_description
1 polymer ?
#
loop_
_entity_poly.entity_id
_entity_poly.type
_entity_poly.pdbx_seq_one_letter_code
_entity_poly.pdbx_strand_id
1 'polypeptide(L)'
;MAQAAAVASGVMAYGVLLDPEYVGVLVACAPGVPRPPSPWIVDDDDPRLWWLERGDVTPYFMGPAPLLVALGADEEHVVLLDVLSGPVTVAVQGEPRLARAVVASVAAQLDARLPMGAVTVAAGVHDRHPGPDQATTIATARHRALTTGTPSFAVCAAFPGVPEGSAGSWPTAGVPEGSAGSWPAAPVRVVVSGAVRGTARLVVAHADGTVNVHGTPLRADARALPRALASMIRALPPYRTPDAPNDGLTERHLPTRDATP
;
A
#
# COMPACT_ATOMS: atom_id res chain seq x y z
N MET A 1 2.65 9.70 -7.23
CA MET A 1 2.10 8.34 -7.50
C MET A 1 0.86 8.39 -8.39
N ALA A 2 -0.28 8.95 -7.96
CA ALA A 2 -1.46 9.07 -8.82
C ALA A 2 -1.24 9.98 -10.05
N GLN A 3 -0.45 11.04 -9.89
CA GLN A 3 0.03 11.87 -11.01
C GLN A 3 0.79 11.05 -12.06
N ALA A 4 1.62 10.07 -11.65
CA ALA A 4 2.32 9.18 -12.57
C ALA A 4 1.39 8.16 -13.24
N ALA A 5 0.31 7.73 -12.57
CA ALA A 5 -0.70 6.87 -13.18
C ALA A 5 -1.58 7.61 -14.20
N ALA A 6 -1.79 8.91 -14.04
CA ALA A 6 -2.50 9.74 -15.03
C ALA A 6 -1.69 10.11 -16.26
N VAL A 7 -0.37 9.97 -16.19
CA VAL A 7 0.54 10.38 -17.26
C VAL A 7 0.23 9.65 -18.58
N ALA A 8 -0.12 8.37 -18.52
CA ALA A 8 -0.42 7.59 -19.72
C ALA A 8 -1.45 6.49 -19.42
N SER A 9 -2.40 6.34 -20.34
CA SER A 9 -3.36 5.23 -20.31
C SER A 9 -2.61 3.89 -20.36
N GLY A 10 -2.95 2.98 -19.45
CA GLY A 10 -2.29 1.67 -19.33
C GLY A 10 -1.05 1.64 -18.44
N VAL A 11 -0.68 2.77 -17.82
CA VAL A 11 0.36 2.85 -16.78
C VAL A 11 -0.28 2.80 -15.40
N MET A 12 0.21 1.90 -14.55
CA MET A 12 -0.22 1.74 -13.17
C MET A 12 0.96 1.96 -12.23
N ALA A 13 0.94 3.03 -11.45
CA ALA A 13 1.91 3.23 -10.38
C ALA A 13 1.59 2.32 -9.18
N TYR A 14 2.62 1.72 -8.57
CA TYR A 14 2.41 0.75 -7.48
C TYR A 14 3.45 0.78 -6.36
N GLY A 15 4.55 1.51 -6.53
CA GLY A 15 5.56 1.73 -5.50
C GLY A 15 6.10 3.14 -5.55
N VAL A 16 6.65 3.63 -4.43
CA VAL A 16 7.24 4.95 -4.33
C VAL A 16 8.54 4.88 -3.52
N LEU A 17 9.57 5.56 -4.00
CA LEU A 17 10.78 5.91 -3.26
C LEU A 17 10.67 7.39 -2.91
N LEU A 18 10.77 7.71 -1.62
CA LEU A 18 10.75 9.10 -1.15
C LEU A 18 12.09 9.46 -0.52
N ASP A 19 12.75 10.45 -1.08
CA ASP A 19 13.88 11.13 -0.45
C ASP A 19 13.50 12.62 -0.22
N PRO A 20 14.40 13.44 0.36
CA PRO A 20 14.12 14.85 0.62
C PRO A 20 13.84 15.69 -0.64
N GLU A 21 14.48 15.37 -1.76
CA GLU A 21 14.54 16.17 -2.99
C GLU A 21 13.67 15.61 -4.11
N TYR A 22 13.52 14.28 -4.21
CA TYR A 22 12.79 13.61 -5.28
C TYR A 22 11.72 12.63 -4.78
N VAL A 23 10.82 12.31 -5.71
CA VAL A 23 9.81 11.26 -5.59
C VAL A 23 9.98 10.31 -6.76
N GLY A 24 10.53 9.13 -6.47
CA GLY A 24 10.58 8.01 -7.41
C GLY A 24 9.26 7.27 -7.40
N VAL A 25 8.68 6.99 -8.57
CA VAL A 25 7.45 6.21 -8.72
C VAL A 25 7.72 5.02 -9.63
N LEU A 26 7.43 3.83 -9.11
CA LEU A 26 7.54 2.61 -9.87
C LEU A 26 6.22 2.32 -10.59
N VAL A 27 6.31 2.10 -11.90
CA VAL A 27 5.15 1.90 -12.78
C VAL A 27 5.13 0.52 -13.45
N ALA A 28 3.93 0.01 -13.69
CA ALA A 28 3.65 -1.20 -14.46
C ALA A 28 2.84 -0.84 -15.70
N CYS A 29 3.14 -1.49 -16.83
CA CYS A 29 2.48 -1.23 -18.11
C CYS A 29 2.60 -2.46 -19.03
N ALA A 30 1.66 -2.59 -19.96
CA ALA A 30 1.66 -3.67 -20.96
C ALA A 30 1.21 -3.15 -22.33
N PRO A 31 1.90 -3.50 -23.45
CA PRO A 31 3.31 -3.87 -23.59
C PRO A 31 4.23 -2.64 -23.80
N GLY A 32 5.43 -2.66 -23.21
CA GLY A 32 6.45 -1.60 -23.31
C GLY A 32 6.29 -0.50 -22.25
N VAL A 33 7.41 -0.01 -21.70
CA VAL A 33 7.38 1.13 -20.76
C VAL A 33 7.38 2.42 -21.56
N PRO A 34 6.28 3.23 -21.51
CA PRO A 34 6.26 4.48 -22.22
C PRO A 34 7.31 5.43 -21.65
N ARG A 35 7.82 6.35 -22.47
CA ARG A 35 8.60 7.46 -21.95
C ARG A 35 7.66 8.39 -21.19
N PRO A 36 7.96 8.77 -19.94
CA PRO A 36 7.13 9.71 -19.22
C PRO A 36 7.28 11.12 -19.82
N PRO A 37 6.26 11.97 -19.70
CA PRO A 37 6.29 13.35 -20.15
C PRO A 37 7.18 14.17 -19.22
N SER A 38 7.70 15.28 -19.73
CA SER A 38 8.31 16.30 -18.88
C SER A 38 7.34 16.72 -17.76
N PRO A 39 7.80 16.92 -16.52
CA PRO A 39 9.21 16.95 -16.08
C PRO A 39 9.73 15.61 -15.50
N TRP A 40 9.04 14.50 -15.71
CA TRP A 40 9.49 13.21 -15.18
C TRP A 40 10.79 12.76 -15.84
N ILE A 41 11.68 12.21 -15.03
CA ILE A 41 12.97 11.66 -15.43
C ILE A 41 12.89 10.14 -15.30
N VAL A 42 13.38 9.41 -16.30
CA VAL A 42 13.47 7.95 -16.23
C VAL A 42 14.77 7.60 -15.53
N ASP A 43 14.73 6.68 -14.59
CA ASP A 43 15.92 6.13 -13.95
C ASP A 43 16.80 5.40 -14.97
N ASP A 44 18.12 5.58 -14.86
CA ASP A 44 19.08 5.02 -15.81
C ASP A 44 19.17 3.49 -15.71
N ASP A 45 18.90 2.91 -14.53
CA ASP A 45 19.03 1.48 -14.26
C ASP A 45 17.70 0.72 -14.39
N ASP A 46 16.56 1.36 -14.09
CA ASP A 46 15.23 0.77 -14.27
C ASP A 46 14.26 1.69 -15.02
N PRO A 47 13.92 1.41 -16.29
CA PRO A 47 13.03 2.27 -17.06
C PRO A 47 11.60 2.39 -16.49
N ARG A 48 11.23 1.52 -15.54
CA ARG A 48 9.95 1.55 -14.82
C ARG A 48 9.95 2.51 -13.64
N LEU A 49 11.11 2.99 -13.22
CA LEU A 49 11.25 3.93 -12.12
C LEU A 49 11.34 5.34 -12.70
N TRP A 50 10.35 6.16 -12.37
CA TRP A 50 10.27 7.54 -12.84
C TRP A 50 10.43 8.49 -11.67
N TRP A 51 11.36 9.43 -11.79
CA TRP A 51 11.67 10.44 -10.80
C TRP A 51 10.99 11.77 -11.14
N LEU A 52 10.60 12.48 -10.10
CA LEU A 52 10.06 13.84 -10.16
C LEU A 52 10.65 14.63 -9.00
N GLU A 53 11.07 15.87 -9.23
CA GLU A 53 11.45 16.76 -8.14
C GLU A 53 10.28 16.93 -7.19
N ARG A 54 10.55 16.87 -5.89
CA ARG A 54 9.51 16.93 -4.87
C ARG A 54 8.73 18.24 -4.90
N GLY A 55 9.39 19.34 -5.29
CA GLY A 55 8.75 20.64 -5.51
C GLY A 55 7.74 20.66 -6.65
N ASP A 56 7.88 19.74 -7.62
CA ASP A 56 7.03 19.63 -8.81
C ASP A 56 5.86 18.65 -8.61
N VAL A 57 5.76 18.00 -7.45
CA VAL A 57 4.62 17.15 -7.11
C VAL A 57 3.40 18.01 -6.91
N THR A 58 2.45 17.92 -7.85
CA THR A 58 1.21 18.68 -7.79
C THR A 58 0.11 17.86 -7.10
N PRO A 59 -0.81 18.50 -6.35
CA PRO A 59 -1.98 17.82 -5.81
C PRO A 59 -2.77 17.14 -6.93
N TYR A 60 -3.00 15.85 -6.78
CA TYR A 60 -3.69 15.05 -7.77
C TYR A 60 -5.18 14.93 -7.44
N PHE A 61 -6.05 15.26 -8.41
CA PHE A 61 -7.50 15.36 -8.18
C PHE A 61 -8.34 14.33 -8.97
N MET A 62 -7.72 13.44 -9.77
CA MET A 62 -8.44 12.64 -10.77
C MET A 62 -8.35 11.12 -10.55
N GLY A 63 -9.32 10.49 -9.92
CA GLY A 63 -9.32 9.02 -9.71
C GLY A 63 -8.84 8.61 -8.32
N PRO A 64 -8.71 7.29 -8.04
CA PRO A 64 -8.54 6.81 -6.68
C PRO A 64 -7.18 7.23 -6.12
N ALA A 65 -7.20 7.83 -4.92
CA ALA A 65 -5.99 8.13 -4.19
C ALA A 65 -5.24 6.82 -3.86
N PRO A 66 -3.90 6.80 -3.91
CA PRO A 66 -3.12 5.63 -3.56
C PRO A 66 -3.13 5.42 -2.04
N LEU A 67 -3.14 4.17 -1.59
CA LEU A 67 -3.00 3.83 -0.19
C LEU A 67 -1.59 3.31 0.07
N LEU A 68 -0.67 4.24 0.24
CA LEU A 68 0.75 3.95 0.44
C LEU A 68 1.04 3.46 1.86
N VAL A 69 1.78 2.37 2.01
CA VAL A 69 2.33 1.90 3.30
C VAL A 69 3.85 1.81 3.22
N ALA A 70 4.53 2.25 4.27
CA ALA A 70 5.98 2.11 4.41
C ALA A 70 6.37 0.66 4.67
N LEU A 71 7.38 0.21 3.93
CA LEU A 71 8.04 -1.08 4.11
C LEU A 71 9.37 -0.96 4.86
N GLY A 72 9.94 0.24 4.89
CA GLY A 72 11.20 0.55 5.56
C GLY A 72 11.83 1.81 4.97
N ALA A 73 13.08 2.06 5.35
CA ALA A 73 13.91 3.09 4.75
C ALA A 73 15.35 2.57 4.61
N ASP A 74 16.10 3.08 3.64
CA ASP A 74 17.56 3.00 3.65
C ASP A 74 18.14 4.40 3.98
N GLU A 75 19.42 4.62 3.66
CA GLU A 75 20.09 5.91 3.92
C GLU A 75 19.53 7.04 3.06
N GLU A 76 18.93 6.73 1.92
CA GLU A 76 18.53 7.70 0.91
C GLU A 76 17.01 7.82 0.81
N HIS A 77 16.28 6.70 0.90
CA HIS A 77 14.87 6.61 0.54
C HIS A 77 14.02 5.93 1.60
N VAL A 78 12.78 6.40 1.75
CA VAL A 78 11.67 5.65 2.33
C VAL A 78 10.97 4.86 1.23
N VAL A 79 10.86 3.54 1.39
CA VAL A 79 10.14 2.67 0.45
C VAL A 79 8.68 2.58 0.87
N LEU A 80 7.81 3.01 -0.03
CA LEU A 80 6.36 2.92 0.11
C LEU A 80 5.75 2.01 -0.96
N LEU A 81 4.70 1.31 -0.59
CA LEU A 81 3.97 0.41 -1.47
C LEU A 81 2.50 0.80 -1.52
N ASP A 82 1.90 0.85 -2.72
CA ASP A 82 0.45 0.98 -2.82
C ASP A 82 -0.23 -0.36 -2.72
N VAL A 83 -0.97 -0.55 -1.64
CA VAL A 83 -1.71 -1.79 -1.37
C VAL A 83 -3.04 -1.87 -2.14
N LEU A 84 -3.44 -0.81 -2.85
CA LEU A 84 -4.60 -0.81 -3.74
C LEU A 84 -4.23 -1.08 -5.20
N SER A 85 -2.98 -0.89 -5.61
CA SER A 85 -2.53 -1.23 -6.96
C SER A 85 -2.12 -2.70 -7.07
N GLY A 86 -2.34 -3.31 -8.23
CA GLY A 86 -1.90 -4.68 -8.53
C GLY A 86 -2.66 -5.77 -7.77
N PRO A 87 -2.02 -6.91 -7.47
CA PRO A 87 -2.67 -8.06 -6.83
C PRO A 87 -3.40 -7.71 -5.54
N VAL A 88 -4.51 -8.39 -5.27
CA VAL A 88 -5.29 -8.19 -4.03
C VAL A 88 -4.57 -8.68 -2.78
N THR A 89 -3.56 -9.54 -2.94
CA THR A 89 -2.78 -10.13 -1.86
C THR A 89 -1.37 -9.57 -1.85
N VAL A 90 -0.91 -9.13 -0.68
CA VAL A 90 0.50 -8.86 -0.36
C VAL A 90 0.99 -9.96 0.58
N ALA A 91 1.94 -10.76 0.12
CA ALA A 91 2.56 -11.82 0.89
C ALA A 91 3.95 -11.38 1.37
N VAL A 92 4.19 -11.47 2.68
CA VAL A 92 5.48 -11.17 3.31
C VAL A 92 6.15 -12.47 3.73
N GLN A 93 7.27 -12.82 3.11
CA GLN A 93 7.96 -14.11 3.31
C GLN A 93 9.38 -13.90 3.83
N GLY A 94 10.06 -14.98 4.22
CA GLY A 94 11.47 -14.96 4.62
C GLY A 94 11.64 -15.05 6.13
N GLU A 95 12.52 -14.23 6.70
CA GLU A 95 12.83 -14.26 8.13
C GLU A 95 11.55 -14.03 8.97
N PRO A 96 11.13 -14.99 9.82
CA PRO A 96 9.80 -14.95 10.42
C PRO A 96 9.52 -13.76 11.35
N ARG A 97 10.51 -13.30 12.11
CA ARG A 97 10.34 -12.20 13.06
C ARG A 97 10.15 -10.87 12.34
N LEU A 98 10.97 -10.62 11.32
CA LEU A 98 10.91 -9.44 10.47
C LEU A 98 9.67 -9.45 9.60
N ALA A 99 9.33 -10.58 8.96
CA ALA A 99 8.10 -10.72 8.19
C ALA A 99 6.86 -10.38 9.03
N ARG A 100 6.78 -10.90 10.26
CA ARG A 100 5.72 -10.58 11.21
C ARG A 100 5.72 -9.09 11.60
N ALA A 101 6.88 -8.52 11.88
CA ALA A 101 7.01 -7.09 12.21
C ALA A 101 6.56 -6.19 11.05
N VAL A 102 6.87 -6.55 9.81
CA VAL A 102 6.42 -5.84 8.60
C VAL A 102 4.91 -5.95 8.43
N VAL A 103 4.33 -7.15 8.54
CA VAL A 103 2.87 -7.34 8.46
C VAL A 103 2.14 -6.54 9.54
N ALA A 104 2.61 -6.58 10.79
CA ALA A 104 2.04 -5.80 11.89
C ALA A 104 2.18 -4.29 11.65
N SER A 105 3.31 -3.84 11.10
CA SER A 105 3.56 -2.44 10.74
C SER A 105 2.64 -1.96 9.61
N VAL A 106 2.40 -2.79 8.59
CA VAL A 106 1.43 -2.51 7.53
C VAL A 106 0.02 -2.43 8.11
N ALA A 107 -0.37 -3.37 8.97
CA ALA A 107 -1.68 -3.35 9.64
C ALA A 107 -1.91 -2.07 10.44
N ALA A 108 -0.92 -1.65 11.23
CA ALA A 108 -1.00 -0.41 12.02
C ALA A 108 -1.19 0.82 11.13
N GLN A 109 -0.43 0.93 10.04
CA GLN A 109 -0.56 2.04 9.08
C GLN A 109 -1.95 2.12 8.46
N LEU A 110 -2.51 0.96 8.10
CA LEU A 110 -3.85 0.88 7.52
C LEU A 110 -4.91 1.25 8.56
N ASP A 111 -4.82 0.70 9.76
CA ASP A 111 -5.78 0.94 10.85
C ASP A 111 -5.79 2.41 11.30
N ALA A 112 -4.62 3.06 11.32
CA ALA A 112 -4.50 4.47 11.67
C ALA A 112 -5.11 5.43 10.62
N ARG A 113 -5.22 4.98 9.37
CA ARG A 113 -5.60 5.86 8.24
C ARG A 113 -6.97 5.58 7.68
N LEU A 114 -7.47 4.35 7.81
CA LEU A 114 -8.77 3.94 7.28
C LEU A 114 -9.87 4.10 8.33
N PRO A 115 -11.15 4.19 7.90
CA PRO A 115 -12.28 4.21 8.82
C PRO A 115 -12.31 2.99 9.74
N MET A 116 -12.75 3.18 10.98
CA MET A 116 -12.80 2.13 12.01
C MET A 116 -13.45 0.84 11.49
N GLY A 117 -12.70 -0.26 11.60
CA GLY A 117 -13.10 -1.61 11.18
C GLY A 117 -12.87 -1.92 9.70
N ALA A 118 -12.29 -1.01 8.90
CA ALA A 118 -11.83 -1.29 7.54
C ALA A 118 -10.66 -2.28 7.52
N VAL A 119 -9.98 -2.47 8.67
CA VAL A 119 -8.93 -3.46 8.86
C VAL A 119 -9.40 -4.49 9.88
N THR A 120 -9.36 -5.77 9.50
CA THR A 120 -9.58 -6.89 10.41
C THR A 120 -8.27 -7.66 10.53
N VAL A 121 -7.79 -7.82 11.77
CA VAL A 121 -6.49 -8.43 12.06
C VAL A 121 -6.71 -9.78 12.75
N ALA A 122 -6.21 -10.85 12.14
CA ALA A 122 -6.32 -12.21 12.65
C ALA A 122 -5.41 -12.46 13.88
N ALA A 123 -5.73 -13.52 14.61
CA ALA A 123 -4.86 -14.09 15.63
C ALA A 123 -3.46 -14.36 15.08
N GLY A 124 -2.45 -14.14 15.94
CA GLY A 124 -1.05 -14.42 15.62
C GLY A 124 -0.33 -13.32 14.86
N VAL A 125 -1.01 -12.29 14.33
CA VAL A 125 -0.32 -11.16 13.67
C VAL A 125 0.52 -10.37 14.68
N HIS A 126 -0.05 -10.09 15.85
CA HIS A 126 0.61 -9.38 16.94
C HIS A 126 0.33 -10.09 18.28
N ASP A 127 1.35 -10.28 19.12
CA ASP A 127 1.24 -11.10 20.35
C ASP A 127 0.21 -10.55 21.35
N ARG A 128 -0.05 -9.24 21.33
CA ARG A 128 -1.00 -8.59 22.23
C ARG A 128 -2.40 -8.37 21.61
N HIS A 129 -2.64 -8.89 20.41
CA HIS A 129 -3.93 -8.73 19.72
C HIS A 129 -4.66 -10.08 19.63
N PRO A 130 -5.66 -10.33 20.49
CA PRO A 130 -6.50 -11.52 20.38
C PRO A 130 -7.51 -11.35 19.24
N GLY A 131 -7.04 -11.51 18.00
CA GLY A 131 -7.87 -11.47 16.80
C GLY A 131 -8.66 -12.75 16.56
N PRO A 132 -9.66 -12.75 15.66
CA PRO A 132 -10.33 -13.96 15.20
C PRO A 132 -9.39 -14.85 14.36
N ASP A 133 -9.81 -16.07 14.03
CA ASP A 133 -9.07 -16.92 13.08
C ASP A 133 -9.00 -16.28 11.67
N GLN A 134 -8.15 -16.85 10.79
CA GLN A 134 -7.91 -16.28 9.46
C GLN A 134 -9.16 -16.32 8.56
N ALA A 135 -9.96 -17.39 8.64
CA ALA A 135 -11.15 -17.54 7.81
C ALA A 135 -12.22 -16.49 8.19
N THR A 136 -12.47 -16.34 9.48
CA THR A 136 -13.35 -15.31 10.04
C THR A 136 -12.85 -13.91 9.67
N THR A 137 -11.55 -13.65 9.78
CA THR A 137 -10.93 -12.36 9.40
C THR A 137 -11.24 -11.97 7.95
N ILE A 138 -11.06 -12.91 7.02
CA ILE A 138 -11.32 -12.68 5.59
C ILE A 138 -12.82 -12.50 5.32
N ALA A 139 -13.66 -13.32 5.96
CA ALA A 139 -15.11 -13.21 5.83
C ALA A 139 -15.64 -11.85 6.32
N THR A 140 -15.14 -11.36 7.46
CA THR A 140 -15.49 -10.04 8.00
C THR A 140 -15.05 -8.91 7.08
N ALA A 141 -13.80 -8.93 6.61
CA ALA A 141 -13.32 -7.93 5.66
C ALA A 141 -14.15 -7.94 4.36
N ARG A 142 -14.55 -9.12 3.87
CA ARG A 142 -15.41 -9.28 2.70
C ARG A 142 -16.80 -8.72 2.89
N HIS A 143 -17.44 -9.07 4.00
CA HIS A 143 -18.76 -8.54 4.32
C HIS A 143 -18.73 -7.01 4.38
N ARG A 144 -17.69 -6.43 4.99
CA ARG A 144 -17.53 -4.99 5.06
C ARG A 144 -17.32 -4.34 3.69
N ALA A 145 -16.44 -4.89 2.86
CA ALA A 145 -16.15 -4.32 1.55
C ALA A 145 -17.41 -4.27 0.67
N LEU A 146 -18.20 -5.34 0.72
CA LEU A 146 -19.49 -5.44 0.00
C LEU A 146 -20.56 -4.47 0.54
N THR A 147 -20.62 -4.26 1.85
CA THR A 147 -21.65 -3.42 2.47
C THR A 147 -21.35 -1.93 2.40
N THR A 148 -20.06 -1.56 2.48
CA THR A 148 -19.64 -0.16 2.48
C THR A 148 -19.24 0.36 1.11
N GLY A 149 -18.95 -0.52 0.14
CA GLY A 149 -18.39 -0.12 -1.14
C GLY A 149 -16.97 0.46 -1.02
N THR A 150 -16.30 0.28 0.12
CA THR A 150 -14.94 0.78 0.36
C THR A 150 -13.94 -0.36 0.54
N PRO A 151 -12.65 -0.18 0.17
CA PRO A 151 -11.64 -1.20 0.39
C PRO A 151 -11.57 -1.64 1.85
N SER A 152 -11.56 -2.95 2.09
CA SER A 152 -11.36 -3.54 3.42
C SER A 152 -10.22 -4.54 3.40
N PHE A 153 -9.49 -4.62 4.50
CA PHE A 153 -8.25 -5.38 4.63
C PHE A 153 -8.40 -6.52 5.63
N ALA A 154 -7.99 -7.71 5.21
CA ALA A 154 -7.75 -8.85 6.08
C ALA A 154 -6.24 -9.00 6.30
N VAL A 155 -5.79 -8.93 7.55
CA VAL A 155 -4.38 -9.11 7.92
C VAL A 155 -4.20 -10.44 8.63
N CYS A 156 -3.38 -11.32 8.08
CA CYS A 156 -3.25 -12.71 8.52
C CYS A 156 -1.79 -13.08 8.86
N ALA A 157 -1.59 -13.84 9.93
CA ALA A 157 -0.26 -14.33 10.34
C ALA A 157 0.26 -15.48 9.46
N ALA A 158 -0.65 -16.16 8.77
CA ALA A 158 -0.38 -17.23 7.82
C ALA A 158 -1.46 -17.20 6.75
N PHE A 159 -1.13 -17.66 5.54
CA PHE A 159 -2.17 -17.94 4.58
C PHE A 159 -3.01 -19.11 5.12
N PRO A 160 -4.34 -19.00 5.18
CA PRO A 160 -5.17 -20.10 5.61
C PRO A 160 -4.85 -21.33 4.76
N GLY A 161 -4.36 -22.36 5.44
CA GLY A 161 -4.21 -23.67 4.84
C GLY A 161 -5.59 -24.09 4.37
N VAL A 162 -5.75 -24.35 3.09
CA VAL A 162 -6.89 -25.12 2.62
C VAL A 162 -6.75 -26.49 3.27
N PRO A 163 -7.68 -26.96 4.11
CA PRO A 163 -7.67 -28.35 4.55
C PRO A 163 -7.49 -29.26 3.33
N GLU A 164 -6.58 -30.22 3.39
CA GLU A 164 -6.44 -31.23 2.33
C GLU A 164 -7.83 -31.85 2.08
N GLY A 165 -8.42 -31.56 0.92
CA GLY A 165 -9.75 -32.05 0.53
C GLY A 165 -10.87 -31.01 0.41
N SER A 166 -10.71 -29.78 0.87
CA SER A 166 -11.72 -28.74 0.60
C SER A 166 -11.39 -27.98 -0.69
N ALA A 167 -12.15 -28.20 -1.76
CA ALA A 167 -12.11 -27.41 -2.99
C ALA A 167 -12.70 -26.00 -2.81
N GLY A 168 -12.31 -25.30 -1.73
CA GLY A 168 -12.63 -23.91 -1.50
C GLY A 168 -11.83 -23.05 -2.46
N SER A 169 -12.45 -22.72 -3.60
CA SER A 169 -11.91 -21.76 -4.56
C SER A 169 -11.65 -20.43 -3.85
N TRP A 170 -10.37 -20.07 -3.73
CA TRP A 170 -9.97 -18.70 -3.40
C TRP A 170 -10.52 -17.77 -4.48
N PRO A 171 -10.97 -16.56 -4.13
CA PRO A 171 -11.32 -15.60 -5.16
C PRO A 171 -10.03 -15.23 -5.92
N THR A 172 -9.80 -15.91 -7.04
CA THR A 172 -9.06 -15.36 -8.16
C THR A 172 -9.89 -14.18 -8.63
N ALA A 173 -9.68 -13.01 -8.03
CA ALA A 173 -10.12 -11.77 -8.64
C ALA A 173 -9.31 -11.62 -9.93
N GLY A 174 -9.78 -12.28 -10.99
CA GLY A 174 -9.34 -11.98 -12.34
C GLY A 174 -9.62 -10.50 -12.53
N VAL A 175 -8.57 -9.73 -12.79
CA VAL A 175 -8.72 -8.43 -13.43
C VAL A 175 -9.41 -8.75 -14.76
N PRO A 176 -10.60 -8.22 -15.07
CA PRO A 176 -11.13 -8.38 -16.41
C PRO A 176 -10.16 -7.67 -17.34
N GLU A 177 -9.47 -8.43 -18.21
CA GLU A 177 -8.71 -7.85 -19.31
C GLU A 177 -9.67 -6.95 -20.11
N GLY A 178 -9.36 -5.66 -20.18
CA GLY A 178 -10.04 -4.73 -21.09
C GLY A 178 -11.00 -3.69 -20.50
N SER A 179 -11.11 -3.52 -19.18
CA SER A 179 -11.91 -2.42 -18.60
C SER A 179 -11.03 -1.35 -17.95
N ALA A 180 -10.53 -0.44 -18.78
CA ALA A 180 -10.08 0.86 -18.31
C ALA A 180 -11.30 1.61 -17.73
N GLY A 181 -11.38 1.72 -16.40
CA GLY A 181 -12.26 2.70 -15.74
C GLY A 181 -13.35 2.19 -14.80
N SER A 182 -13.51 0.88 -14.57
CA SER A 182 -14.49 0.36 -13.60
C SER A 182 -13.87 -0.71 -12.71
N TRP A 183 -13.53 -0.34 -11.47
CA TRP A 183 -13.16 -1.31 -10.46
C TRP A 183 -14.41 -2.12 -10.08
N PRO A 184 -14.41 -3.46 -10.15
CA PRO A 184 -15.52 -4.25 -9.61
C PRO A 184 -15.62 -4.03 -8.09
N ALA A 185 -16.82 -4.27 -7.54
CA ALA A 185 -17.20 -4.10 -6.13
C ALA A 185 -16.01 -4.17 -5.16
N ALA A 186 -15.83 -3.11 -4.36
CA ALA A 186 -14.63 -2.83 -3.57
C ALA A 186 -13.91 -4.10 -3.09
N PRO A 187 -12.72 -4.42 -3.64
CA PRO A 187 -12.11 -5.71 -3.40
C PRO A 187 -11.60 -5.81 -1.97
N VAL A 188 -11.80 -6.98 -1.35
CA VAL A 188 -11.04 -7.35 -0.15
C VAL A 188 -9.58 -7.43 -0.51
N ARG A 189 -8.74 -6.78 0.29
CA ARG A 189 -7.30 -6.86 0.20
C ARG A 189 -6.78 -7.75 1.33
N VAL A 190 -5.78 -8.57 1.05
CA VAL A 190 -5.19 -9.49 2.02
C VAL A 190 -3.71 -9.13 2.21
N VAL A 191 -3.31 -8.91 3.46
CA VAL A 191 -1.89 -8.81 3.84
C VAL A 191 -1.57 -10.01 4.69
N VAL A 192 -0.57 -10.79 4.30
CA VAL A 192 -0.33 -12.08 4.94
C VAL A 192 1.14 -12.40 5.07
N SER A 193 1.52 -12.99 6.20
CA SER A 193 2.85 -13.57 6.38
C SER A 193 2.90 -14.99 5.82
N GLY A 194 3.99 -15.34 5.13
CA GLY A 194 4.26 -16.68 4.60
C GLY A 194 3.84 -16.91 3.14
N ALA A 195 3.92 -18.17 2.75
CA ALA A 195 3.61 -18.61 1.39
C ALA A 195 2.11 -18.49 1.08
N VAL A 196 1.79 -18.08 -0.15
CA VAL A 196 0.42 -17.95 -0.65
C VAL A 196 0.27 -18.71 -1.96
N ARG A 197 -0.95 -19.11 -2.30
CA ARG A 197 -1.28 -19.66 -3.62
C ARG A 197 -1.95 -18.59 -4.48
N GLY A 198 -1.71 -18.62 -5.79
CA GLY A 198 -2.28 -17.67 -6.74
C GLY A 198 -1.47 -16.38 -6.87
N THR A 199 -2.12 -15.33 -7.35
CA THR A 199 -1.47 -14.05 -7.66
C THR A 199 -1.30 -13.20 -6.40
N ALA A 200 -0.06 -12.87 -6.06
CA ALA A 200 0.26 -11.99 -4.95
C ALA A 200 1.45 -11.10 -5.28
N ARG A 201 1.50 -9.93 -4.64
CA ARG A 201 2.74 -9.16 -4.54
C ARG A 201 3.57 -9.75 -3.42
N LEU A 202 4.79 -10.15 -3.75
CA LEU A 202 5.72 -10.77 -2.81
C LEU A 202 6.67 -9.71 -2.24
N VAL A 203 6.70 -9.60 -0.92
CA VAL A 203 7.70 -8.88 -0.13
C VAL A 203 8.55 -9.92 0.58
N VAL A 204 9.86 -9.88 0.40
CA VAL A 204 10.79 -10.82 1.05
C VAL A 204 11.55 -10.08 2.14
N ALA A 205 11.43 -10.57 3.37
CA ALA A 205 12.13 -10.13 4.55
C ALA A 205 13.39 -10.99 4.76
N HIS A 206 14.55 -10.37 4.78
CA HIS A 206 15.85 -11.04 4.89
C HIS A 206 16.34 -11.05 6.33
N ALA A 207 17.24 -11.99 6.63
CA ALA A 207 17.84 -12.10 7.96
C ALA A 207 18.74 -10.92 8.34
N ASP A 208 19.20 -10.14 7.35
CA ASP A 208 20.01 -8.94 7.57
C ASP A 208 19.18 -7.72 8.02
N GLY A 209 17.85 -7.84 8.09
CA GLY A 209 16.95 -6.74 8.46
C GLY A 209 16.33 -6.02 7.26
N THR A 210 16.74 -6.36 6.04
CA THR A 210 16.22 -5.72 4.84
C THR A 210 14.95 -6.40 4.32
N VAL A 211 14.14 -5.63 3.61
CA VAL A 211 13.00 -6.13 2.84
C VAL A 211 13.14 -5.72 1.39
N ASN A 212 12.69 -6.55 0.46
CA ASN A 212 12.55 -6.17 -0.94
C ASN A 212 11.21 -6.60 -1.53
N VAL A 213 10.71 -5.83 -2.49
CA VAL A 213 9.52 -6.21 -3.27
C VAL A 213 9.99 -6.98 -4.51
N HIS A 214 9.57 -8.24 -4.64
CA HIS A 214 10.03 -9.14 -5.69
C HIS A 214 9.71 -8.59 -7.08
N GLY A 215 10.69 -8.66 -8.00
CA GLY A 215 10.56 -8.17 -9.38
C GLY A 215 10.71 -6.64 -9.54
N THR A 216 11.17 -5.95 -8.49
CA THR A 216 11.33 -4.50 -8.45
C THR A 216 12.68 -4.11 -7.83
N PRO A 217 13.14 -2.85 -8.04
CA PRO A 217 14.31 -2.33 -7.34
C PRO A 217 14.01 -1.91 -5.89
N LEU A 218 12.76 -2.02 -5.41
CA LEU A 218 12.37 -1.55 -4.09
C LEU A 218 13.00 -2.43 -3.00
N ARG A 219 13.92 -1.83 -2.23
CA ARG A 219 14.60 -2.44 -1.09
C ARG A 219 14.74 -1.42 0.04
N ALA A 220 14.58 -1.87 1.29
CA ALA A 220 14.72 -1.00 2.46
C ALA A 220 15.20 -1.77 3.70
N ASP A 221 15.77 -1.09 4.69
CA ASP A 221 15.91 -1.59 6.05
C ASP A 221 14.57 -1.46 6.80
N ALA A 222 14.07 -2.58 7.31
CA ALA A 222 12.79 -2.62 8.03
C ALA A 222 12.96 -2.75 9.56
N ARG A 223 14.19 -2.82 10.09
CA ARG A 223 14.45 -2.99 11.53
C ARG A 223 13.92 -1.83 12.36
N ALA A 224 14.06 -0.60 11.84
CA ALA A 224 13.58 0.61 12.50
C ALA A 224 12.09 0.87 12.28
N LEU A 225 11.44 0.17 11.35
CA LEU A 225 10.08 0.46 10.89
C LEU A 225 9.05 0.48 12.05
N PRO A 226 8.98 -0.53 12.94
CA PRO A 226 7.99 -0.51 14.02
C PRO A 226 8.17 0.66 14.98
N ARG A 227 9.42 1.03 15.29
CA ARG A 227 9.75 2.13 16.20
C ARG A 227 9.43 3.48 15.57
N ALA A 228 9.82 3.68 14.31
CA ALA A 228 9.49 4.88 13.56
C ALA A 228 7.98 5.08 13.46
N LEU A 229 7.25 4.00 13.12
CA LEU A 229 5.79 4.02 13.09
C LEU A 229 5.18 4.37 14.43
N ALA A 230 5.59 3.73 15.52
CA ALA A 230 5.04 4.04 16.84
C ALA A 230 5.14 5.54 17.20
N SER A 231 6.19 6.23 16.71
CA SER A 231 6.36 7.68 16.94
C SER A 231 5.49 8.56 16.04
N MET A 232 5.13 8.10 14.85
CA MET A 232 4.44 8.91 13.83
C MET A 232 2.98 8.48 13.56
N ILE A 233 2.54 7.33 14.09
CA ILE A 233 1.27 6.70 13.70
C ILE A 233 0.06 7.62 13.88
N ARG A 234 0.09 8.48 14.91
CA ARG A 234 -0.97 9.46 15.22
C ARG A 234 -0.95 10.69 14.31
N ALA A 235 0.14 10.91 13.60
CA ALA A 235 0.32 12.01 12.66
C ALA A 235 0.07 11.58 11.20
N LEU A 236 -0.22 10.29 10.95
CA LEU A 236 -0.51 9.84 9.60
C LEU A 236 -1.82 10.46 9.10
N PRO A 237 -1.86 11.00 7.87
CA PRO A 237 -3.07 11.58 7.33
C PRO A 237 -4.12 10.48 7.05
N PRO A 238 -5.40 10.75 7.36
CA PRO A 238 -6.47 9.81 7.03
C PRO A 238 -6.54 9.60 5.52
N TYR A 239 -6.91 8.40 5.11
CA TYR A 239 -7.13 8.08 3.71
C TYR A 239 -8.51 8.60 3.28
N ARG A 240 -8.52 9.48 2.28
CA ARG A 240 -9.76 10.02 1.68
C ARG A 240 -10.18 9.12 0.53
N THR A 241 -11.39 8.57 0.60
CA THR A 241 -12.04 7.93 -0.55
C THR A 241 -12.54 9.01 -1.52
N PRO A 242 -12.56 8.74 -2.84
CA PRO A 242 -13.02 9.71 -3.84
C PRO A 242 -14.43 10.29 -3.58
N ASP A 243 -15.29 9.53 -2.91
CA ASP A 243 -16.68 9.93 -2.60
C ASP A 243 -16.83 10.68 -1.27
N ALA A 244 -15.74 10.91 -0.52
CA ALA A 244 -15.82 11.71 0.68
C ALA A 244 -16.12 13.17 0.28
N PRO A 245 -17.16 13.82 0.83
CA PRO A 245 -17.42 15.23 0.57
C PRO A 245 -16.15 16.03 0.87
N ASN A 246 -15.84 16.96 -0.02
CA ASN A 246 -14.63 17.78 0.05
C ASN A 246 -14.76 18.75 1.23
N ASP A 247 -14.57 18.24 2.45
CA ASP A 247 -14.41 19.06 3.63
C ASP A 247 -13.08 19.76 3.45
N GLY A 248 -13.20 20.98 2.92
CA GLY A 248 -12.11 21.88 2.62
C GLY A 248 -11.14 21.88 3.79
N LEU A 249 -9.88 21.58 3.49
CA LEU A 249 -8.80 22.12 4.29
C LEU A 249 -8.84 23.64 4.06
N THR A 250 -9.81 24.31 4.68
CA THR A 250 -9.72 25.75 4.90
C THR A 250 -8.44 25.91 5.71
N GLU A 251 -7.50 26.58 5.06
CA GLU A 251 -6.29 27.11 5.65
C GLU A 251 -6.57 27.50 7.10
N ARG A 252 -5.83 26.91 8.04
CA ARG A 252 -5.72 27.52 9.36
C ARG A 252 -5.05 28.86 9.13
N HIS A 253 -5.87 29.89 9.03
CA HIS A 253 -5.48 31.28 9.05
C HIS A 253 -4.63 31.49 10.31
N LEU A 254 -3.31 31.51 10.13
CA LEU A 254 -2.40 31.96 11.17
C LEU A 254 -2.74 33.43 11.42
N PRO A 255 -3.01 33.86 12.67
CA PRO A 255 -3.28 35.26 12.93
C PRO A 255 -2.04 36.07 12.60
N THR A 256 -2.18 36.97 11.63
CA THR A 256 -1.25 38.05 11.34
C THR A 256 -0.99 38.79 12.64
N ARG A 257 0.26 38.76 13.11
CA ARG A 257 0.69 39.63 14.21
C ARG A 257 0.70 41.06 13.65
N ASP A 258 -0.29 41.84 14.07
CA ASP A 258 -0.27 43.29 13.93
C ASP A 258 1.00 43.82 14.61
N ALA A 259 1.87 44.40 13.79
CA ALA A 259 2.94 45.27 14.24
C ALA A 259 2.42 46.70 14.17
N THR A 260 2.26 47.31 15.34
CA THR A 260 2.10 48.76 15.48
C THR A 260 2.68 49.19 16.83
N PRO A 261 3.20 50.43 16.97
CA PRO A 261 3.62 51.42 15.98
C PRO A 261 5.15 51.52 15.81
#